data_AF-A0A842SZE5-F1
#
_entry.id   AF-A0A842SZE5-F1
#
_cell.length_a   1.000
_cell.length_b   1.000
_cell.length_c   1.000
_cell.angle_alpha   90.00
_cell.angle_beta   90.00
_cell.angle_gamma   90.00
#
_symmetry.space_group_name_H-M   'P 1'
#
loop_
_entity.id
_entity.type
_entity.pdbx_description
1 polymer ?
#
loop_
_entity_poly.entity_id
_entity_poly.type
_entity_poly.pdbx_seq_one_letter_code
_entity_poly.pdbx_strand_id
1 'polypeptide(L)'
;MSEVDLKAKVQITGKIRALTGLSIGGSGGTLEIGGVDKPIIRNPLTNEPYIPGSSLKGKFRSLLEKYLGKELINEVSKNPLIRIHKCDDENEYLNCPVCILFGSSEKKNSKPSLLIVRDAFLQDGEVYSKQDLSEKGDLPFSEIKTETVIDRITAQAMPRDLE
;
A
#
# COMPACT_ATOMS: atom_id res chain seq x y z
N MET A 1 23.78 17.26 21.61
CA MET A 1 22.93 16.92 20.45
C MET A 1 23.56 17.57 19.25
N SER A 2 24.04 16.80 18.27
CA SER A 2 24.54 17.36 17.03
C SER A 2 23.42 18.11 16.32
N GLU A 3 23.72 19.32 15.85
CA GLU A 3 22.79 20.16 15.12
C GLU A 3 22.50 19.49 13.77
N VAL A 4 21.25 19.05 13.57
CA VAL A 4 20.83 18.45 12.30
C VAL A 4 20.52 19.59 11.34
N ASP A 5 21.41 19.81 10.36
CA ASP A 5 21.25 20.86 9.36
C ASP A 5 20.47 20.34 8.13
N LEU A 6 19.25 20.85 7.94
CA LEU A 6 18.41 20.53 6.79
C LEU A 6 18.86 21.33 5.57
N LYS A 7 19.57 20.67 4.65
CA LYS A 7 20.04 21.31 3.41
C LYS A 7 18.92 21.59 2.41
N ALA A 8 18.08 20.60 2.08
CA ALA A 8 17.05 20.72 1.06
C ALA A 8 15.94 19.66 1.20
N LYS A 9 14.82 19.87 0.51
CA LYS A 9 13.75 18.88 0.30
C LYS A 9 13.54 18.70 -1.21
N VAL A 10 13.76 17.49 -1.70
CA VAL A 10 13.53 17.14 -3.11
C VAL A 10 12.09 16.66 -3.27
N GLN A 11 11.35 17.25 -4.20
CA GLN A 11 9.99 16.84 -4.53
C GLN A 11 9.99 16.03 -5.84
N ILE A 12 9.43 14.82 -5.77
CA ILE A 12 9.24 13.94 -6.92
C ILE A 12 7.73 13.82 -7.14
N THR A 13 7.26 14.20 -8.32
CA THR A 13 5.85 14.17 -8.70
C THR A 13 5.66 13.40 -10.00
N GLY A 14 4.48 12.82 -10.19
CA GLY A 14 4.17 12.03 -11.37
C GLY A 14 2.78 11.43 -11.30
N LYS A 15 2.39 10.71 -12.35
CA LYS A 15 1.11 9.99 -12.45
C LYS A 15 1.36 8.49 -12.36
N ILE A 16 0.48 7.78 -11.65
CA ILE A 16 0.49 6.32 -11.60
C ILE A 16 -0.64 5.83 -12.52
N ARG A 17 -0.30 4.99 -13.50
CA ARG A 17 -1.28 4.34 -14.37
C ARG A 17 -1.42 2.88 -13.97
N ALA A 18 -2.62 2.47 -13.59
CA ALA A 18 -2.96 1.06 -13.41
C ALA A 18 -3.07 0.40 -14.79
N LEU A 19 -2.11 -0.45 -15.15
CA LEU A 19 -2.15 -1.19 -16.43
C LEU A 19 -3.08 -2.41 -16.37
N THR A 20 -3.40 -2.87 -15.16
CA THR A 20 -4.33 -3.96 -14.84
C THR A 20 -5.19 -3.54 -13.65
N GLY A 21 -6.25 -4.30 -13.35
CA GLY A 21 -7.06 -4.10 -12.14
C GLY A 21 -6.19 -3.98 -10.89
N LEU A 22 -6.39 -2.92 -10.12
CA LEU A 22 -5.63 -2.61 -8.91
C LEU A 22 -6.58 -2.69 -7.71
N SER A 23 -6.41 -3.73 -6.90
CA SER A 23 -7.17 -3.91 -5.67
C SER A 23 -6.26 -3.62 -4.47
N ILE A 24 -6.62 -2.59 -3.69
CA ILE A 24 -5.98 -2.26 -2.42
C ILE A 24 -7.07 -2.31 -1.36
N GLY A 25 -7.05 -3.37 -0.56
CA GLY A 25 -8.08 -3.62 0.44
C GLY A 25 -8.18 -2.50 1.47
N GLY A 26 -9.39 -2.03 1.73
CA GLY A 26 -9.71 -1.21 2.88
C GLY A 26 -9.94 -2.07 4.13
N SER A 27 -9.76 -1.49 5.32
CA SER A 27 -10.39 -2.06 6.52
C SER A 27 -11.89 -1.91 6.35
N GLY A 28 -12.62 -3.03 6.20
CA GLY A 28 -14.07 -3.07 5.98
C GLY A 28 -14.80 -2.04 6.82
N GLY A 29 -15.19 -0.94 6.17
CA GLY A 29 -15.36 0.35 6.83
C GLY A 29 -16.65 1.03 6.42
N THR A 30 -17.68 0.25 6.12
CA THR A 30 -19.09 0.64 6.21
C THR A 30 -19.87 -0.67 6.22
N LEU A 31 -20.81 -0.84 7.16
CA LEU A 31 -21.75 -1.96 7.17
C LEU A 31 -22.69 -1.84 5.95
N GLU A 32 -22.17 -2.06 4.74
CA GLU A 32 -23.02 -2.21 3.57
C GLU A 32 -23.58 -3.63 3.59
N ILE A 33 -24.84 -3.73 3.97
CA ILE A 33 -25.61 -4.98 3.94
C ILE A 33 -25.64 -5.44 2.47
N GLY A 34 -24.92 -6.52 2.15
CA GLY A 34 -24.79 -7.05 0.79
C GLY A 34 -23.56 -6.56 0.01
N GLY A 35 -22.55 -5.99 0.69
CA GLY A 35 -21.29 -5.59 0.07
C GLY A 35 -20.39 -6.75 -0.39
N VAL A 36 -19.38 -6.42 -1.21
CA VAL A 36 -18.39 -7.36 -1.77
C VAL A 36 -17.46 -7.90 -0.67
N ASP A 37 -17.03 -9.17 -0.76
CA ASP A 37 -16.17 -9.82 0.24
C ASP A 37 -14.85 -9.06 0.50
N LYS A 38 -14.25 -8.48 -0.54
CA LYS A 38 -12.99 -7.72 -0.46
C LYS A 38 -13.12 -6.35 -1.11
N PRO A 39 -13.60 -5.34 -0.37
CA PRO A 39 -13.75 -4.00 -0.90
C PRO A 39 -12.42 -3.27 -1.01
N ILE A 40 -12.34 -2.36 -1.98
CA ILE A 40 -11.20 -1.46 -2.12
C ILE A 40 -11.30 -0.26 -1.18
N ILE A 41 -10.15 0.34 -0.82
CA ILE A 41 -10.11 1.54 0.00
C ILE A 41 -10.59 2.77 -0.78
N ARG A 42 -11.45 3.58 -0.16
CA ARG A 42 -12.06 4.77 -0.75
C ARG A 42 -11.92 5.99 0.15
N ASN A 43 -11.95 7.17 -0.45
CA ASN A 43 -12.08 8.41 0.27
C ASN A 43 -13.50 8.51 0.85
N PRO A 44 -13.69 8.65 2.18
CA PRO A 44 -15.02 8.67 2.79
C PRO A 44 -15.88 9.88 2.39
N LEU A 45 -15.27 10.94 1.83
CA LEU A 45 -15.99 12.14 1.40
C LEU A 45 -16.42 12.09 -0.06
N THR A 46 -15.59 11.51 -0.94
CA THR A 46 -15.84 11.50 -2.40
C THR A 46 -16.23 10.12 -2.94
N ASN A 47 -16.08 9.07 -2.13
CA ASN A 47 -16.23 7.66 -2.50
C ASN A 47 -15.26 7.18 -3.60
N GLU A 48 -14.25 7.98 -3.94
CA GLU A 48 -13.27 7.64 -4.97
C GLU A 48 -12.19 6.71 -4.42
N PRO A 49 -11.72 5.72 -5.20
CA PRO A 49 -10.58 4.93 -4.82
C PRO A 49 -9.30 5.75 -4.87
N TYR A 50 -8.37 5.43 -3.98
CA TYR A 50 -7.05 6.06 -3.93
C TYR A 50 -5.99 5.05 -3.53
N ILE A 51 -4.73 5.38 -3.78
CA ILE A 51 -3.59 4.57 -3.35
C ILE A 51 -3.01 5.20 -2.08
N PRO A 52 -3.08 4.51 -0.92
CA PRO A 52 -2.47 5.02 0.30
C PRO A 52 -0.94 5.15 0.18
N GLY A 53 -0.40 6.25 0.69
CA GLY A 53 1.03 6.51 0.73
C GLY A 53 1.77 5.46 1.57
N SER A 54 1.12 4.90 2.60
CA SER A 54 1.63 3.76 3.38
C SER A 54 1.78 2.49 2.54
N SER A 55 0.81 2.17 1.69
CA SER A 55 0.86 1.02 0.77
C SER A 55 2.00 1.15 -0.24
N LEU A 56 2.16 2.33 -0.85
CA LEU A 56 3.28 2.61 -1.76
C LEU A 56 4.62 2.55 -1.05
N LYS A 57 4.74 3.23 0.10
CA LYS A 57 5.97 3.27 0.90
C LYS A 57 6.38 1.86 1.34
N GLY A 58 5.44 1.06 1.82
CA GLY A 58 5.68 -0.32 2.23
C GLY A 58 6.12 -1.21 1.07
N LYS A 59 5.49 -1.04 -0.11
CA LYS A 59 5.87 -1.80 -1.32
C LYS A 59 7.28 -1.43 -1.79
N PHE A 60 7.62 -0.14 -1.83
CA PHE A 60 8.98 0.30 -2.17
C PHE A 60 10.02 -0.23 -1.20
N ARG A 61 9.74 -0.16 0.11
CA ARG A 61 10.62 -0.71 1.13
C ARG A 61 10.85 -2.20 0.92
N SER A 62 9.77 -2.97 0.78
CA SER A 62 9.84 -4.43 0.60
C SER A 62 10.62 -4.83 -0.65
N LEU A 63 10.45 -4.11 -1.77
CA LEU A 63 11.20 -4.37 -2.99
C LEU A 63 12.69 -4.01 -2.83
N LEU A 64 12.99 -2.89 -2.19
CA LEU A 64 14.38 -2.48 -1.97
C LEU A 64 15.12 -3.41 -1.01
N GLU A 65 14.46 -3.86 0.06
CA GLU A 65 15.01 -4.85 1.00
C GLU A 65 15.37 -6.16 0.27
N LYS A 66 14.48 -6.65 -0.59
CA LYS A 66 14.72 -7.85 -1.41
C LYS A 66 15.83 -7.64 -2.44
N TYR A 67 15.80 -6.52 -3.14
CA TYR A 67 16.80 -6.18 -4.15
C TYR A 67 18.21 -6.12 -3.58
N LEU A 68 18.35 -5.57 -2.37
CA LEU A 68 19.63 -5.47 -1.66
C LEU A 68 19.98 -6.71 -0.83
N GLY A 69 19.16 -7.77 -0.89
CA GLY A 69 19.41 -9.02 -0.16
C GLY A 69 19.45 -8.84 1.37
N LYS A 70 18.66 -7.92 1.91
CA LYS A 70 18.67 -7.63 3.35
C LYS A 70 18.01 -8.76 4.15
N GLU A 71 18.58 -9.07 5.31
CA GLU A 71 18.03 -10.06 6.23
C GLU A 71 16.72 -9.56 6.87
N LEU A 72 15.67 -10.38 6.77
CA LEU A 72 14.34 -10.12 7.31
C LEU A 72 14.18 -10.86 8.65
N ILE A 73 14.93 -10.44 9.66
CA ILE A 73 14.99 -11.10 10.97
C ILE A 73 14.08 -10.44 12.01
N ASN A 74 13.75 -9.16 11.83
CA ASN A 74 13.03 -8.41 12.85
C ASN A 74 11.53 -8.60 12.69
N GLU A 75 10.90 -9.19 13.70
CA GLU A 75 9.47 -9.48 13.72
C GLU A 75 8.67 -8.23 14.10
N VAL A 76 7.69 -7.89 13.25
CA VAL A 76 6.75 -6.77 13.44
C VAL A 76 5.39 -7.28 13.88
N SER A 77 4.99 -8.45 13.37
CA SER A 77 3.74 -9.12 13.76
C SER A 77 3.99 -10.62 13.85
N LYS A 78 3.34 -11.26 14.83
CA LYS A 78 3.38 -12.71 15.05
C LYS A 78 2.33 -13.46 14.24
N ASN A 79 1.19 -12.80 13.98
CA ASN A 79 0.07 -13.41 13.27
C ASN A 79 -0.69 -12.34 12.46
N PRO A 80 -0.54 -12.30 11.12
CA PRO A 80 0.39 -13.09 10.32
C PRO A 80 1.86 -12.77 10.68
N LEU A 81 2.76 -13.74 10.48
CA LEU A 81 4.19 -13.52 10.70
C LEU A 81 4.71 -12.49 9.67
N ILE A 82 5.09 -11.31 10.16
CA ILE A 82 5.67 -10.23 9.34
C ILE A 82 7.08 -9.95 9.85
N ARG A 83 8.06 -10.11 8.97
CA ARG A 83 9.46 -9.77 9.24
C ARG A 83 9.96 -8.71 8.28
N ILE A 84 10.75 -7.78 8.81
CA ILE A 84 11.38 -6.68 8.06
C ILE A 84 12.87 -6.63 8.36
N HIS A 85 13.61 -5.93 7.50
CA HIS A 85 14.98 -5.58 7.81
C HIS A 85 15.03 -4.34 8.72
N LYS A 86 15.92 -4.40 9.71
CA LYS A 86 16.21 -3.30 10.62
C LYS A 86 17.66 -3.40 11.07
N CYS A 87 18.38 -2.28 11.04
CA CYS A 87 19.72 -2.19 11.62
C CYS A 87 19.64 -1.87 13.11
N ASP A 88 20.43 -2.59 13.91
CA ASP A 88 20.51 -2.39 15.36
C ASP A 88 21.74 -1.54 15.74
N ASP A 89 22.79 -1.57 14.92
CA ASP A 89 24.03 -0.79 15.12
C ASP A 89 24.01 0.54 14.35
N GLU A 90 24.67 1.56 14.91
CA GLU A 90 24.74 2.89 14.29
C GLU A 90 25.59 2.90 13.01
N ASN A 91 26.69 2.14 12.95
CA ASN A 91 27.50 2.07 11.73
C ASN A 91 26.77 1.29 10.63
N GLU A 92 26.04 0.23 11.00
CA GLU A 92 25.20 -0.50 10.05
C GLU A 92 24.09 0.39 9.49
N TYR A 93 23.44 1.18 10.35
CA TYR A 93 22.43 2.16 9.95
C TYR A 93 22.97 3.18 8.95
N LEU A 94 24.14 3.78 9.22
CA LEU A 94 24.76 4.80 8.34
C LEU A 94 25.09 4.26 6.94
N ASN A 95 25.25 2.94 6.81
CA ASN A 95 25.52 2.26 5.55
C ASN A 95 24.28 1.55 4.97
N CYS A 96 23.11 1.70 5.60
CA CYS A 96 21.89 1.03 5.16
C CYS A 96 20.93 1.99 4.43
N PRO A 97 20.85 1.94 3.09
CA PRO A 97 19.97 2.83 2.33
C PRO A 97 18.48 2.60 2.66
N VAL A 98 18.10 1.38 3.07
CA VAL A 98 16.71 1.07 3.48
C VAL A 98 16.35 1.83 4.75
N CYS A 99 17.11 1.63 5.83
CA CYS A 99 16.78 2.23 7.13
C CYS A 99 16.91 3.76 7.12
N ILE A 100 17.85 4.31 6.34
CA ILE A 100 17.99 5.76 6.14
C ILE A 100 16.75 6.34 5.44
N LEU A 101 16.30 5.74 4.35
CA LEU A 101 15.17 6.26 3.58
C LEU A 101 13.84 6.10 4.30
N PHE A 102 13.58 4.91 4.86
CA PHE A 102 12.27 4.53 5.40
C PHE A 102 12.13 4.71 6.92
N GLY A 103 13.24 4.94 7.63
CA GLY A 103 13.27 5.06 9.09
C GLY A 103 13.34 3.71 9.81
N SER A 104 13.72 3.78 11.09
CA SER A 104 13.79 2.63 12.02
C SER A 104 13.20 3.01 13.37
N SER A 105 12.25 2.21 13.85
CA SER A 105 11.57 2.42 15.14
C SER A 105 12.20 1.53 16.22
N GLU A 106 12.98 2.12 17.12
CA GLU A 106 13.65 1.50 18.27
C GLU A 106 13.25 2.23 19.56
N LYS A 107 13.17 1.53 20.69
CA LYS A 107 12.92 2.15 22.00
C LYS A 107 14.06 3.05 22.48
N LYS A 108 15.29 2.83 22.00
CA LYS A 108 16.49 3.58 22.44
C LYS A 108 17.07 4.48 21.34
N ASN A 109 16.92 4.13 20.06
CA ASN A 109 17.51 4.86 18.92
C ASN A 109 16.53 5.00 17.75
N SER A 110 15.38 5.66 17.97
CA SER A 110 14.44 5.95 16.89
C SER A 110 15.06 6.91 15.88
N LYS A 111 15.23 6.48 14.63
CA LYS A 111 15.76 7.31 13.54
C LYS A 111 14.61 7.65 12.57
N PRO A 112 14.37 8.95 12.29
CA PRO A 112 13.25 9.36 11.45
C PRO A 112 13.44 8.93 9.99
N SER A 113 12.33 8.78 9.28
CA SER A 113 12.30 8.53 7.83
C SER A 113 12.65 9.80 7.07
N LEU A 114 13.53 9.72 6.08
CA LEU A 114 13.80 10.83 5.16
C LEU A 114 12.79 10.90 4.00
N LEU A 115 12.14 9.79 3.67
CA LEU A 115 11.12 9.71 2.62
C LEU A 115 9.71 9.90 3.18
N ILE A 116 8.97 10.86 2.60
CA ILE A 116 7.52 11.02 2.80
C ILE A 116 6.83 10.63 1.49
N VAL A 117 5.92 9.66 1.57
CA VAL A 117 5.09 9.23 0.44
C VAL A 117 3.66 9.68 0.73
N ARG A 118 3.10 10.50 -0.16
CA ARG A 118 1.73 11.02 -0.06
C ARG A 118 0.75 9.99 -0.65
N ASP A 119 -0.51 10.09 -0.24
CA ASP A 119 -1.60 9.39 -0.89
C ASP A 119 -1.74 9.86 -2.34
N ALA A 120 -2.00 8.92 -3.26
CA ALA A 120 -2.24 9.22 -4.66
C ALA A 120 -3.73 9.10 -4.95
N PHE A 121 -4.36 10.25 -5.20
CA PHE A 121 -5.79 10.36 -5.53
C PHE A 121 -6.01 10.17 -7.02
N LEU A 122 -7.25 9.81 -7.37
CA LEU A 122 -7.70 9.78 -8.75
C LEU A 122 -7.55 11.18 -9.37
N GLN A 123 -7.14 11.24 -10.64
CA GLN A 123 -7.00 12.52 -11.31
C GLN A 123 -8.37 12.97 -11.86
N ASP A 124 -8.81 14.16 -11.46
CA ASP A 124 -10.05 14.76 -11.92
C ASP A 124 -10.09 14.91 -13.45
N GLY A 125 -11.21 14.52 -14.06
CA GLY A 125 -11.63 14.97 -15.39
C GLY A 125 -10.91 14.40 -16.62
N GLU A 126 -9.85 13.60 -16.49
CA GLU A 126 -9.13 13.04 -17.66
C GLU A 126 -9.52 11.61 -18.04
N VAL A 127 -10.09 10.81 -17.11
CA VAL A 127 -10.26 9.36 -17.32
C VAL A 127 -11.72 8.92 -17.43
N TYR A 128 -12.64 9.61 -16.73
CA TYR A 128 -14.07 9.29 -16.77
C TYR A 128 -14.88 10.58 -16.84
N SER A 129 -15.74 10.69 -17.86
CA SER A 129 -16.74 11.75 -17.89
C SER A 129 -17.82 11.47 -16.83
N LYS A 130 -18.52 12.51 -16.36
CA LYS A 130 -19.67 12.34 -15.46
C LYS A 130 -20.75 11.42 -16.06
N GLN A 131 -20.84 11.37 -17.39
CA GLN A 131 -21.72 10.45 -18.11
C GLN A 131 -21.25 8.99 -17.96
N ASP A 132 -19.96 8.71 -18.16
CA ASP A 132 -19.40 7.35 -18.02
C ASP A 132 -19.58 6.78 -16.61
N LEU A 133 -19.47 7.65 -15.59
CA LEU A 133 -19.69 7.26 -14.19
C LEU A 133 -21.18 7.03 -13.90
N SER A 134 -22.07 7.82 -14.50
CA SER A 134 -23.52 7.69 -14.29
C SER A 134 -24.11 6.43 -14.95
N GLU A 135 -23.51 5.95 -16.04
CA GLU A 135 -23.96 4.73 -16.75
C GLU A 135 -23.54 3.44 -16.04
N LYS A 136 -22.47 3.48 -15.22
CA LYS A 136 -21.93 2.31 -14.51
C LYS A 136 -22.69 1.92 -13.24
N GLY A 137 -23.69 2.69 -12.82
CA GLY A 137 -24.50 2.38 -11.64
C GLY A 137 -23.70 2.49 -10.33
N ASP A 138 -23.82 1.48 -9.46
CA ASP A 138 -23.36 1.55 -8.06
C ASP A 138 -21.82 1.54 -7.90
N LEU A 139 -21.07 1.06 -8.91
CA LEU A 139 -19.60 0.97 -8.89
C LEU A 139 -18.97 1.74 -10.06
N PRO A 140 -18.94 3.07 -10.01
CA PRO A 140 -18.51 3.88 -11.15
C PRO A 140 -16.99 3.79 -11.42
N PHE A 141 -16.20 3.48 -10.39
CA PHE A 141 -14.73 3.46 -10.45
C PHE A 141 -14.10 2.07 -10.34
N SER A 142 -14.90 1.03 -10.11
CA SER A 142 -14.44 -0.34 -9.85
C SER A 142 -15.32 -1.35 -10.58
N GLU A 143 -14.92 -2.62 -10.55
CA GLU A 143 -15.69 -3.73 -11.08
C GLU A 143 -15.66 -4.87 -10.05
N ILE A 144 -16.68 -5.73 -10.06
CA ILE A 144 -16.65 -6.96 -9.27
C ILE A 144 -16.13 -8.08 -10.15
N LYS A 145 -15.03 -8.68 -9.73
CA LYS A 145 -14.44 -9.85 -10.36
C LYS A 145 -14.56 -11.05 -9.42
N THR A 146 -15.34 -12.04 -9.84
CA THR A 146 -15.41 -13.33 -9.15
C THR A 146 -14.19 -14.19 -9.48
N GLU A 147 -13.52 -14.70 -8.47
CA GLU A 147 -12.49 -15.75 -8.60
C GLU A 147 -12.94 -17.01 -7.87
N THR A 148 -12.56 -18.19 -8.38
CA THR A 148 -12.97 -19.47 -7.79
C THR A 148 -11.75 -20.31 -7.47
N VAL A 149 -11.66 -20.79 -6.23
CA VAL A 149 -10.74 -21.87 -5.88
C VAL A 149 -11.45 -23.20 -6.14
N ILE A 150 -10.83 -24.07 -6.93
CA ILE A 150 -11.40 -25.39 -7.26
C ILE A 150 -10.57 -26.47 -6.57
N ASP A 151 -11.21 -27.33 -5.80
CA ASP A 151 -10.58 -28.53 -5.26
C ASP A 151 -10.27 -29.50 -6.41
N ARG A 152 -9.00 -29.89 -6.51
CA ARG A 152 -8.50 -30.76 -7.59
C ARG A 152 -8.93 -32.22 -7.43
N ILE A 153 -9.37 -32.63 -6.25
CA ILE A 153 -9.84 -34.01 -5.97
C ILE A 153 -11.34 -34.11 -6.19
N THR A 154 -12.11 -33.24 -5.55
CA THR A 154 -13.59 -33.31 -5.57
C THR A 154 -14.24 -32.50 -6.69
N ALA A 155 -13.47 -31.67 -7.41
CA ALA A 155 -13.96 -30.67 -8.37
C ALA A 155 -14.93 -29.62 -7.76
N GLN A 156 -14.98 -29.51 -6.43
CA GLN A 156 -15.82 -28.51 -5.76
C GLN A 156 -15.26 -27.10 -5.94
N ALA A 157 -16.15 -26.15 -6.24
CA ALA A 157 -15.84 -24.73 -6.42
C ALA A 157 -16.16 -23.92 -5.15
N MET A 158 -15.23 -23.05 -4.76
CA MET A 158 -15.42 -22.02 -3.73
C MET A 158 -15.21 -20.63 -4.36
N PRO A 159 -16.27 -20.02 -4.91
CA PRO A 159 -16.21 -18.67 -5.48
C PRO A 159 -16.03 -17.62 -4.38
N ARG A 160 -15.36 -16.52 -4.73
CA ARG A 160 -15.19 -15.33 -3.90
C ARG A 160 -15.22 -14.09 -4.80
N ASP A 161 -15.83 -13.02 -4.30
CA ASP A 161 -15.94 -11.78 -5.07
C ASP A 161 -14.86 -10.78 -4.65
N LEU A 162 -14.17 -10.22 -5.63
CA LEU A 162 -13.13 -9.22 -5.45
C LEU A 162 -13.57 -7.92 -6.10
N GLU A 163 -13.40 -6.82 -5.38
CA GLU A 163 -13.47 -5.49 -5.96
C GLU A 163 -12.07 -5.00 -6.39
#